data_AF-A0AAW0GE50-F1
#
_entry.id   AF-A0AAW0GE50-F1
#
_cell.length_a   1.000
_cell.length_b   1.000
_cell.length_c   1.000
_cell.angle_alpha   90.00
_cell.angle_beta   90.00
_cell.angle_gamma   90.00
#
_symmetry.space_group_name_H-M   'P 1'
#
loop_
_entity.id
_entity.type
_entity.pdbx_description
1 polymer ?
#
loop_
_entity_poly.entity_id
_entity_poly.type
_entity_poly.pdbx_seq_one_letter_code
_entity_poly.pdbx_strand_id
1 'polypeptide(L)'
;MDPTLRQAVANYLRPVSFRKKIEFIIVHQRIADKVYTADKESKYAFVWITTPSEDGTRLREKVIEGAEKIENDEMGQPQWEAIMLIDPGQFRVINDLLQKECKGRGRIETMTFAATAETN
;
A
#
# COMPACT_ATOMS: atom_id res chain seq x y z
N MET A 1 8.13 55.41 16.14
CA MET A 1 8.00 54.09 15.50
C MET A 1 7.71 54.34 14.03
N ASP A 2 8.56 53.83 13.12
CA ASP A 2 8.48 54.05 11.68
C ASP A 2 7.13 53.55 11.09
N PRO A 3 6.41 54.36 10.29
CA PRO A 3 5.16 53.97 9.61
C PRO A 3 5.27 52.68 8.79
N THR A 4 6.42 52.44 8.18
CA THR A 4 6.73 51.25 7.37
C THR A 4 6.76 50.00 8.25
N LEU A 5 7.38 50.10 9.42
CA LEU A 5 7.40 49.07 10.47
C LEU A 5 6.01 48.80 11.03
N ARG A 6 5.18 49.84 11.22
CA ARG A 6 3.77 49.67 11.64
C ARG A 6 2.94 48.91 10.61
N GLN A 7 3.10 49.21 9.33
CA GLN A 7 2.40 48.50 8.26
C GLN A 7 2.88 47.06 8.09
N ALA A 8 4.17 46.81 8.27
CA ALA A 8 4.75 45.46 8.25
C ALA A 8 4.22 44.61 9.42
N VAL A 9 4.20 45.16 10.65
CA VAL A 9 3.63 44.48 11.82
C VAL A 9 2.13 44.23 11.65
N ALA A 10 1.38 45.20 11.12
CA ALA A 10 -0.05 45.01 10.82
C ALA A 10 -0.28 43.92 9.77
N ASN A 11 0.57 43.84 8.74
CA ASN A 11 0.51 42.80 7.72
C ASN A 11 0.86 41.42 8.25
N TYR A 12 1.82 41.33 9.19
CA TYR A 12 2.22 40.08 9.85
C TYR A 12 1.15 39.57 10.83
N LEU A 13 0.46 40.48 11.51
CA LEU A 13 -0.61 40.18 12.46
C LEU A 13 -2.00 40.07 11.79
N ARG A 14 -2.11 40.19 10.46
CA ARG A 14 -3.41 40.05 9.79
C ARG A 14 -3.91 38.62 9.97
N PRO A 15 -5.08 38.42 10.61
CA PRO A 15 -5.68 37.11 10.69
C PRO A 15 -5.94 36.63 9.27
N VAL A 16 -5.25 35.55 8.89
CA VAL A 16 -5.49 34.88 7.62
C VAL A 16 -6.95 34.43 7.63
N SER A 17 -7.71 34.71 6.56
CA SER A 17 -9.13 34.40 6.51
C SER A 17 -9.39 32.91 6.83
N PHE A 18 -10.49 32.61 7.50
CA PHE A 18 -10.89 31.24 7.84
C PHE A 18 -10.80 30.28 6.65
N ARG A 19 -11.15 30.76 5.45
CA ARG A 19 -11.01 30.04 4.18
C ARG A 19 -9.57 29.63 3.88
N LYS A 20 -8.59 30.53 4.03
CA LYS A 20 -7.17 30.21 3.85
C LYS A 20 -6.64 29.23 4.90
N LYS A 21 -7.20 29.25 6.11
CA LYS A 21 -6.86 28.29 7.18
C LYS A 21 -7.38 26.88 6.87
N ILE A 22 -8.58 26.76 6.31
CA ILE A 22 -9.13 25.47 5.82
C ILE A 22 -8.32 24.93 4.65
N GLU A 23 -8.03 25.75 3.65
CA GLU A 23 -7.22 25.35 2.49
C GLU A 23 -5.84 24.82 2.93
N PHE A 24 -5.20 25.49 3.90
CA PHE A 24 -3.92 25.03 4.45
C PHE A 24 -4.02 23.63 5.08
N ILE A 25 -5.07 23.38 5.88
CA ILE A 25 -5.30 22.07 6.52
C ILE A 25 -5.55 20.99 5.46
N ILE A 26 -6.40 21.25 4.47
CA ILE A 26 -6.72 20.29 3.41
C ILE A 26 -5.46 19.93 2.61
N VAL A 27 -4.65 20.93 2.25
CA VAL A 27 -3.40 20.72 1.52
C VAL A 27 -2.41 19.91 2.35
N HIS A 28 -2.23 20.23 3.64
CA HIS A 28 -1.32 19.49 4.52
C HIS A 28 -1.77 18.04 4.70
N GLN A 29 -3.06 17.80 4.93
CA GLN A 29 -3.60 16.45 5.07
C GLN A 29 -3.38 15.64 3.79
N ARG A 30 -3.67 16.22 2.62
CA ARG A 30 -3.45 15.55 1.32
C ARG A 30 -1.98 15.21 1.06
N ILE A 31 -1.05 16.08 1.46
CA ILE A 31 0.38 15.81 1.35
C ILE A 31 0.77 14.66 2.29
N ALA A 32 0.30 14.68 3.55
CA ALA A 32 0.57 13.62 4.51
C ALA A 32 0.06 12.26 4.01
N ASP A 33 -1.16 12.20 3.48
CA ASP A 33 -1.74 10.96 2.94
C ASP A 33 -0.93 10.43 1.74
N LYS A 34 -0.50 11.32 0.83
CA LYS A 34 0.36 10.94 -0.31
C LYS A 34 1.73 10.44 0.12
N VAL A 35 2.40 11.13 1.05
CA VAL A 35 3.72 10.72 1.57
C VAL A 35 3.61 9.38 2.29
N TYR A 36 2.57 9.20 3.10
CA TYR A 36 2.31 7.93 3.79
C TYR A 36 2.04 6.77 2.83
N THR A 37 1.33 7.04 1.73
CA THR A 37 1.03 6.02 0.70
C THR A 37 2.30 5.64 -0.07
N ALA A 38 3.12 6.62 -0.47
CA ALA A 38 4.37 6.38 -1.19
C ALA A 38 5.40 5.59 -0.34
N ASP A 39 5.45 5.83 0.97
CA ASP A 39 6.28 5.05 1.90
C ASP A 39 5.81 3.59 2.00
N LYS A 40 4.49 3.37 2.08
CA LYS A 40 3.89 2.02 2.06
C LYS A 40 4.18 1.27 0.76
N GLU A 41 4.08 1.93 -0.40
CA GLU A 41 4.40 1.34 -1.71
C GLU A 41 5.88 0.96 -1.86
N SER A 42 6.79 1.69 -1.19
CA SER A 42 8.22 1.37 -1.18
C SER A 42 8.57 0.27 -0.17
N LYS A 43 7.76 0.13 0.88
CA LYS A 43 8.00 -0.78 2.00
C LYS A 43 7.38 -2.17 1.81
N TYR A 44 6.25 -2.26 1.11
CA TYR A 44 5.50 -3.50 0.94
C TYR A 44 5.15 -3.75 -0.53
N ALA A 45 4.98 -5.02 -0.90
CA ALA A 45 4.57 -5.44 -2.23
C ALA A 45 3.23 -6.18 -2.17
N PHE A 46 2.33 -5.89 -3.11
CA PHE A 46 1.17 -6.73 -3.35
C PHE A 46 1.57 -7.92 -4.21
N VAL A 47 1.14 -9.11 -3.81
CA VAL A 47 1.35 -10.34 -4.56
C VAL A 47 0.05 -11.12 -4.72
N TRP A 48 -0.06 -11.79 -5.86
CA TRP A 48 -1.07 -12.81 -6.12
C TRP A 48 -0.40 -14.18 -6.13
N ILE A 49 -0.98 -15.13 -5.40
CA ILE A 49 -0.47 -16.48 -5.24
C ILE A 49 -1.53 -17.45 -5.73
N THR A 50 -1.11 -18.47 -6.48
CA THR A 50 -1.97 -19.58 -6.87
C THR A 50 -1.29 -20.92 -6.66
N THR A 51 -2.05 -21.91 -6.18
CA THR A 51 -1.60 -23.30 -6.08
C THR A 51 -2.76 -24.25 -6.39
N PRO A 52 -2.48 -25.50 -6.83
CA PRO A 52 -3.51 -26.55 -6.82
C PRO A 52 -4.17 -26.69 -5.44
N SER A 53 -5.48 -26.91 -5.35
CA SER A 53 -6.20 -26.88 -4.06
C SER A 53 -5.70 -27.90 -3.03
N GLU A 54 -5.22 -29.06 -3.50
CA GLU A 54 -4.61 -30.10 -2.65
C GLU A 54 -3.35 -29.57 -1.94
N ASP A 55 -2.50 -28.84 -2.67
CA ASP A 55 -1.30 -28.21 -2.12
C ASP A 55 -1.68 -27.00 -1.26
N GLY A 56 -2.65 -26.20 -1.71
CA GLY A 56 -3.14 -25.02 -1.00
C GLY A 56 -3.69 -25.35 0.39
N THR A 57 -4.45 -26.44 0.51
CA THR A 57 -5.00 -26.88 1.81
C THR A 57 -3.91 -27.16 2.84
N ARG A 58 -2.75 -27.63 2.40
CA ARG A 58 -1.59 -27.94 3.26
C ARG A 58 -0.66 -26.75 3.49
N LEU A 59 -0.54 -25.85 2.52
CA LEU A 59 0.46 -24.78 2.51
C LEU A 59 -0.09 -23.42 2.91
N ARG A 60 -1.42 -23.22 2.81
CA ARG A 60 -2.09 -21.93 3.03
C ARG A 60 -1.62 -21.24 4.30
N GLU A 61 -1.67 -21.91 5.46
CA GLU A 61 -1.27 -21.33 6.74
C GLU A 61 0.18 -20.81 6.74
N LYS A 62 1.11 -21.57 6.18
CA LYS A 62 2.53 -21.17 6.08
C LYS A 62 2.76 -20.02 5.11
N VAL A 63 1.96 -19.94 4.05
CA VAL A 63 2.08 -18.86 3.07
C VAL A 63 1.52 -17.56 3.66
N ILE A 64 0.35 -17.61 4.31
CA ILE A 64 -0.28 -16.41 4.88
C ILE A 64 0.45 -15.87 6.12
N GLU A 65 1.26 -16.67 6.81
CA GLU A 65 2.19 -16.20 7.86
C GLU A 65 3.19 -15.15 7.34
N GLY A 66 3.52 -15.18 6.05
CA GLY A 66 4.38 -14.18 5.40
C GLY A 66 3.66 -12.89 5.01
N ALA A 67 2.35 -12.78 5.27
CA ALA A 67 1.55 -11.62 4.92
C ALA A 67 1.54 -10.56 6.04
N GLU A 68 1.78 -9.30 5.67
CA GLU A 68 1.44 -8.15 6.51
C GLU A 68 -0.08 -7.95 6.54
N LYS A 69 -0.73 -8.16 5.40
CA LYS A 69 -2.19 -8.09 5.24
C LYS A 69 -2.67 -9.05 4.18
N ILE A 70 -3.81 -9.68 4.42
CA ILE A 70 -4.51 -10.52 3.44
C ILE A 70 -5.68 -9.70 2.88
N GLU A 71 -5.74 -9.54 1.55
CA GLU A 71 -6.86 -8.90 0.86
C GLU A 71 -7.87 -9.93 0.33
N ASN A 72 -7.37 -11.07 -0.16
CA ASN A 72 -8.19 -12.19 -0.59
C ASN A 72 -7.52 -13.51 -0.23
N ASP A 73 -8.34 -14.51 0.07
CA ASP A 73 -7.93 -15.86 0.43
C ASP A 73 -9.11 -16.80 0.14
N GLU A 74 -9.05 -17.48 -1.00
CA GLU A 74 -10.14 -18.25 -1.55
C GLU A 74 -9.70 -19.66 -1.92
N MET A 75 -10.26 -20.65 -1.22
CA MET A 75 -10.09 -22.05 -1.56
C MET A 75 -11.14 -22.46 -2.59
N GLY A 76 -10.75 -22.49 -3.86
CA GLY A 76 -11.59 -22.94 -4.97
C GLY A 76 -11.28 -24.37 -5.40
N GLN A 77 -11.91 -24.81 -6.49
CA GLN A 77 -11.50 -25.98 -7.28
C GLN A 77 -11.33 -25.54 -8.73
N PRO A 78 -10.15 -25.72 -9.35
CA PRO A 78 -9.05 -26.62 -8.94
C PRO A 78 -7.89 -25.95 -8.18
N GLN A 79 -8.02 -24.67 -7.80
CA GLN A 79 -6.94 -23.91 -7.18
C GLN A 79 -7.33 -23.15 -5.92
N TRP A 80 -6.34 -22.96 -5.05
CA TRP A 80 -6.33 -21.95 -4.00
C TRP A 80 -5.69 -20.68 -4.53
N GLU A 81 -6.29 -19.53 -4.22
CA GLU A 81 -5.77 -18.22 -4.57
C GLU A 81 -5.70 -17.31 -3.35
N ALA A 82 -4.65 -16.47 -3.30
CA ALA A 82 -4.54 -15.42 -2.29
C ALA A 82 -4.00 -14.13 -2.90
N ILE A 83 -4.52 -13.00 -2.43
CA ILE A 83 -3.97 -11.67 -2.68
C ILE A 83 -3.53 -11.11 -1.34
N MET A 84 -2.25 -10.74 -1.22
CA MET A 84 -1.67 -10.32 0.04
C MET A 84 -0.62 -9.23 -0.13
N LEU A 85 -0.53 -8.40 0.89
CA LEU A 85 0.54 -7.44 1.09
C LEU A 85 1.67 -8.14 1.86
N ILE A 86 2.89 -8.07 1.35
CA ILE A 86 4.08 -8.69 1.96
C ILE A 86 5.22 -7.70 2.11
N ASP A 87 6.12 -7.96 3.05
CA ASP A 87 7.47 -7.41 2.96
C ASP A 87 8.16 -7.98 1.70
N PRO A 88 8.87 -7.18 0.89
CA PRO A 88 9.53 -7.66 -0.33
C PRO A 88 10.49 -8.84 -0.11
N GLY A 89 11.10 -8.93 1.08
CA GLY A 89 11.96 -10.06 1.45
C GLY A 89 11.24 -11.42 1.55
N GLN A 90 9.93 -11.41 1.83
CA GLN A 90 9.11 -12.63 1.89
C GLN A 90 8.85 -13.22 0.50
N PHE A 91 8.98 -12.44 -0.58
CA PHE A 91 8.74 -12.92 -1.93
C PHE A 91 9.56 -14.17 -2.25
N ARG A 92 10.86 -14.13 -1.93
CA ARG A 92 11.77 -15.28 -2.18
C ARG A 92 11.40 -16.48 -1.32
N VAL A 93 11.10 -16.25 -0.05
CA VAL A 93 10.74 -17.31 0.91
C VAL A 93 9.49 -18.06 0.43
N ILE A 94 8.46 -17.30 0.05
CA ILE A 94 7.20 -17.86 -0.45
C ILE A 94 7.43 -18.55 -1.79
N ASN A 95 8.15 -17.93 -2.73
CA ASN A 95 8.44 -18.54 -4.02
C ASN A 95 9.15 -19.89 -3.86
N ASP A 96 10.20 -19.95 -3.04
CA ASP A 96 10.96 -21.19 -2.82
C ASP A 96 10.09 -22.29 -2.18
N LEU A 97 9.21 -21.91 -1.24
CA LEU A 97 8.22 -22.81 -0.65
C LEU A 97 7.27 -23.39 -1.72
N LEU A 98 6.70 -22.53 -2.57
CA LEU A 98 5.78 -22.94 -3.64
C LEU A 98 6.47 -23.85 -4.65
N GLN A 99 7.70 -23.51 -5.08
CA GLN A 99 8.44 -24.33 -6.04
C GLN A 99 8.72 -25.73 -5.48
N LYS A 100 9.14 -25.81 -4.22
CA LYS A 100 9.46 -27.08 -3.55
C LYS A 100 8.22 -27.92 -3.30
N GLU A 101 7.19 -27.34 -2.69
CA GLU A 101 6.08 -28.08 -2.13
C GLU A 101 4.95 -28.33 -3.14
N CYS A 102 4.80 -27.49 -4.16
CA CYS A 102 3.83 -27.68 -5.25
C CYS A 102 4.45 -28.37 -6.48
N LYS A 103 5.73 -28.81 -6.40
CA LYS A 103 6.49 -29.41 -7.52
C LYS A 103 6.51 -28.49 -8.77
N GLY A 104 6.71 -27.19 -8.54
CA GLY A 104 6.72 -26.17 -9.59
C GLY A 104 5.36 -25.71 -10.12
N ARG A 105 4.24 -26.23 -9.57
CA ARG A 105 2.88 -25.83 -9.98
C ARG A 105 2.32 -24.62 -9.20
N GLY A 106 3.01 -24.19 -8.15
CA GLY A 106 2.66 -23.00 -7.39
C GLY A 106 3.26 -21.76 -8.04
N ARG A 107 2.52 -20.65 -8.02
CA ARG A 107 2.92 -19.39 -8.66
C ARG A 107 2.74 -18.23 -7.70
N ILE A 108 3.65 -17.26 -7.79
CA ILE A 108 3.56 -15.97 -7.12
C ILE A 108 3.88 -14.88 -8.13
N GLU A 109 3.08 -13.82 -8.13
CA GLU A 109 3.26 -12.67 -9.02
C GLU A 109 3.16 -11.37 -8.23
N THR A 110 4.04 -10.41 -8.50
CA THR A 110 3.88 -9.05 -7.99
C THR A 110 2.78 -8.34 -8.76
N MET A 111 1.83 -7.75 -8.05
CA MET A 111 0.80 -6.91 -8.65
C MET A 111 1.28 -5.47 -8.71
N THR A 112 1.38 -4.91 -9.92
CA THR A 112 1.63 -3.49 -10.10
C THR A 112 0.30 -2.73 -10.11
N PHE A 113 0.10 -1.84 -9.15
CA PHE A 113 -1.05 -0.94 -9.19
C PHE A 113 -0.76 0.18 -10.20
N ALA A 114 -1.31 0.07 -11.41
CA ALA A 114 -1.34 1.21 -12.32
C ALA A 114 -2.48 2.13 -11.87
N ALA A 115 -2.15 3.21 -11.16
CA ALA A 115 -3.12 4.25 -10.86
C ALA A 115 -3.52 4.94 -12.18
N THR A 116 -4.55 4.44 -12.85
CA THR A 116 -5.20 5.16 -13.93
C THR A 116 -5.95 6.33 -13.29
N ALA A 117 -5.37 7.52 -13.36
CA ALA A 117 -6.10 8.74 -13.09
C ALA A 117 -7.18 8.89 -14.18
N GLU A 118 -8.39 8.39 -13.90
CA GLU A 118 -9.56 8.74 -14.69
C GLU A 118 -9.76 10.25 -14.54
N THR A 119 -9.38 10.98 -15.58
CA THR A 119 -9.68 12.40 -15.73
C THR A 119 -10.99 12.47 -16.50
N ASN A 120 -12.12 12.57 -15.80
CA ASN A 120 -13.41 12.90 -16.39
C ASN A 120 -14.11 13.95 -15.55
#